data_AF-A0A966C943-F1
#
_entry.id   AF-A0A966C943-F1
#
_cell.length_a   1.000
_cell.length_b   1.000
_cell.length_c   1.000
_cell.angle_alpha   90.00
_cell.angle_beta   90.00
_cell.angle_gamma   90.00
#
_symmetry.space_group_name_H-M   'P 1'
#
loop_
_entity.id
_entity.type
_entity.pdbx_description
1 polymer ?
#
loop_
_entity_poly.entity_id
_entity_poly.type
_entity_poly.pdbx_seq_one_letter_code
_entity_poly.pdbx_strand_id
1 'polypeptide(L)'
;MGILPHPMQYRAIGIVEGKYQPLENTLTKGVIIISDNQIFDSVLLGKTISAVKNHIDLNQVQNWVVYPHRIPETNQLHFQITGVYFPQNIDDVLPKNYFSIRGEVIYYSKKEQKVIVKICKNKTLSNKRVEFFKLELEGKIPDNSLKHFYSFSATVEDTKIIIKHYIDLGLIAVNF
;
A
#
# COMPACT_ATOMS: atom_id res chain seq x y z
N MET A 1 20.27 17.53 21.11
CA MET A 1 19.41 17.40 19.91
C MET A 1 19.08 15.92 19.75
N GLY A 2 17.88 15.50 20.17
CA GLY A 2 17.45 14.11 20.05
C GLY A 2 17.15 13.76 18.60
N ILE A 3 17.79 12.71 18.09
CA ILE A 3 17.44 12.07 16.81
C ILE A 3 15.97 11.66 16.93
N LEU A 4 15.11 12.08 15.99
CA LEU A 4 13.73 11.62 15.93
C LEU A 4 13.77 10.07 15.89
N PRO A 5 13.14 9.34 16.83
CA PRO A 5 13.36 7.89 17.01
C PRO A 5 12.88 7.03 15.83
N HIS A 6 12.28 7.65 14.82
CA HIS A 6 11.88 6.99 13.59
C HIS A 6 12.24 7.89 12.40
N PRO A 7 13.22 7.54 11.55
CA PRO A 7 13.38 8.27 10.29
C PRO A 7 12.04 8.23 9.55
N MET A 8 11.59 9.40 9.05
CA MET A 8 10.38 9.55 8.24
C MET A 8 10.56 8.83 6.90
N GLN A 9 10.46 7.50 6.94
CA GLN A 9 10.53 6.63 5.77
C GLN A 9 9.11 6.39 5.27
N TYR A 10 8.83 6.91 4.08
CA TYR A 10 7.57 6.70 3.40
C TYR A 10 7.41 5.23 3.02
N ARG A 11 6.19 4.72 3.16
CA ARG A 11 5.84 3.32 2.87
C ARG A 11 4.38 3.21 2.48
N ALA A 12 4.07 2.34 1.55
CA ALA A 12 2.69 1.94 1.26
C ALA A 12 2.73 0.50 0.72
N ILE A 13 3.04 -0.46 1.58
CA ILE A 13 3.19 -1.87 1.18
C ILE A 13 2.01 -2.65 1.73
N GLY A 14 1.40 -3.47 0.89
CA GLY A 14 0.38 -4.44 1.27
C GLY A 14 0.84 -5.87 1.08
N ILE A 15 0.22 -6.78 1.82
CA ILE A 15 0.23 -8.21 1.59
C ILE A 15 -1.22 -8.64 1.41
N VAL A 16 -1.55 -9.14 0.23
CA VAL A 16 -2.90 -9.60 -0.12
C VAL A 16 -2.90 -11.10 -0.39
N GLU A 17 -3.81 -11.82 0.25
CA GLU A 17 -3.96 -13.26 0.09
C GLU A 17 -4.93 -13.52 -1.07
N GLY A 18 -4.45 -14.13 -2.15
CA GLY A 18 -5.30 -14.35 -3.32
C GLY A 18 -4.62 -15.07 -4.47
N LYS A 19 -5.41 -15.32 -5.52
CA LYS A 19 -4.97 -15.93 -6.76
C LYS A 19 -4.78 -14.86 -7.83
N TYR A 20 -3.58 -14.76 -8.38
CA TYR A 20 -3.31 -13.89 -9.52
C TYR A 20 -3.70 -14.59 -10.82
N GLN A 21 -4.56 -13.95 -11.61
CA GLN A 21 -4.99 -14.41 -12.92
C GLN A 21 -4.48 -13.43 -13.98
N PRO A 22 -3.47 -13.81 -14.78
CA PRO A 22 -2.99 -12.98 -15.87
C PRO A 22 -4.07 -12.83 -16.94
N LEU A 23 -4.06 -11.68 -17.62
CA LEU A 23 -4.83 -11.45 -18.84
C LEU A 23 -4.30 -12.37 -19.94
N GLU A 24 -5.18 -12.75 -20.86
CA GLU A 24 -4.83 -13.64 -21.98
C GLU A 24 -3.56 -13.17 -22.69
N ASN A 25 -2.63 -14.10 -22.93
CA ASN A 25 -1.34 -13.87 -23.57
C ASN A 25 -0.41 -12.83 -22.88
N THR A 26 -0.73 -12.36 -21.66
CA THR A 26 0.04 -11.32 -20.97
C THR A 26 0.22 -11.62 -19.48
N LEU A 27 1.40 -12.09 -19.07
CA LEU A 27 1.69 -12.34 -17.65
C LEU A 27 1.75 -11.07 -16.79
N THR A 28 2.05 -9.91 -17.38
CA THR A 28 2.33 -8.68 -16.62
C THR A 28 1.09 -7.88 -16.23
N LYS A 29 -0.07 -8.23 -16.78
CA LYS A 29 -1.35 -7.56 -16.52
C LYS A 29 -2.38 -8.63 -16.22
N GLY A 30 -3.28 -8.36 -15.30
CA GLY A 30 -4.30 -9.32 -14.90
C GLY A 30 -5.08 -8.82 -13.70
N VAL A 31 -5.62 -9.74 -12.92
CA VAL A 31 -6.36 -9.45 -11.69
C VAL A 31 -5.86 -10.30 -10.53
N ILE A 32 -5.98 -9.80 -9.31
CA ILE A 32 -5.92 -10.62 -8.10
C ILE A 32 -7.35 -10.86 -7.61
N ILE A 33 -7.69 -12.11 -7.37
CA ILE A 33 -8.93 -12.53 -6.71
C ILE A 33 -8.59 -12.93 -5.28
N ILE A 34 -9.12 -12.19 -4.31
CA ILE A 34 -8.92 -12.47 -2.88
C ILE A 34 -10.05 -13.34 -2.31
N SER A 35 -9.91 -13.84 -1.07
CA SER A 35 -10.82 -14.82 -0.45
C SER A 35 -12.31 -14.44 -0.42
N ASP A 36 -12.66 -13.16 -0.50
CA ASP A 36 -14.05 -12.67 -0.50
C ASP A 36 -14.60 -12.44 -1.92
N ASN A 37 -14.00 -13.08 -2.94
CA ASN A 37 -14.29 -12.88 -4.37
C ASN A 37 -14.13 -11.43 -4.87
N GLN A 38 -13.52 -10.54 -4.08
CA GLN A 38 -13.17 -9.21 -4.55
C GLN A 38 -12.04 -9.32 -5.58
N ILE A 39 -12.19 -8.57 -6.67
CA ILE A 39 -11.29 -8.61 -7.83
C ILE A 39 -10.61 -7.25 -7.94
N PHE A 40 -9.28 -7.27 -8.04
CA PHE A 40 -8.47 -6.06 -8.16
C PHE A 40 -7.63 -6.13 -9.42
N ASP A 41 -7.76 -5.12 -10.28
CA ASP A 41 -6.83 -4.92 -11.38
C ASP A 41 -5.40 -4.91 -10.85
N SER A 42 -4.52 -5.62 -11.53
CA SER A 42 -3.18 -5.88 -11.03
C SER A 42 -2.15 -5.94 -12.13
N VAL A 43 -0.98 -5.36 -11.85
CA VAL A 43 0.19 -5.42 -12.72
C VAL A 43 1.34 -6.09 -12.00
N LEU A 44 2.00 -7.03 -12.69
CA LEU A 44 3.22 -7.67 -12.19
C LEU A 44 4.43 -6.86 -12.62
N LEU A 45 5.15 -6.29 -11.66
CA LEU A 45 6.32 -5.46 -11.95
C LEU A 45 7.47 -6.32 -12.49
N GLY A 46 8.25 -5.74 -13.40
CA GLY A 46 9.31 -6.44 -14.16
C GLY A 46 10.28 -7.27 -13.30
N LYS A 47 10.69 -6.71 -12.16
CA LYS A 47 11.59 -7.36 -11.19
C LYS A 47 11.03 -8.65 -10.58
N THR A 48 9.72 -8.85 -10.63
CA THR A 48 9.00 -9.98 -10.01
C THR A 48 8.68 -11.07 -11.02
N ILE A 49 8.75 -10.77 -12.33
CA ILE A 49 8.35 -11.69 -13.41
C ILE A 49 9.10 -13.01 -13.34
N SER A 50 10.43 -12.97 -13.22
CA SER A 50 11.26 -14.18 -13.22
C SER A 50 10.89 -15.11 -12.07
N ALA A 51 10.74 -14.55 -10.85
CA ALA A 51 10.36 -15.32 -9.68
C ALA A 51 8.98 -15.97 -9.86
N VAL A 52 7.99 -15.23 -10.37
CA VAL A 52 6.65 -15.76 -10.61
C VAL A 52 6.66 -16.86 -11.66
N LYS A 53 7.35 -16.66 -12.80
CA LYS A 53 7.41 -17.67 -13.87
C LYS A 53 8.03 -18.98 -13.41
N ASN A 54 9.07 -18.92 -12.58
CA ASN A 54 9.92 -20.06 -12.30
C ASN A 54 9.59 -20.77 -10.99
N HIS A 55 8.95 -20.08 -10.04
CA HIS A 55 8.84 -20.57 -8.66
C HIS A 55 7.44 -20.47 -8.05
N ILE A 56 6.47 -19.86 -8.75
CA ILE A 56 5.13 -19.64 -8.19
C ILE A 56 4.09 -20.39 -9.02
N ASP A 57 3.31 -21.26 -8.37
CA ASP A 57 2.11 -21.84 -8.98
C ASP A 57 0.95 -20.84 -8.90
N LEU A 58 0.62 -20.25 -10.05
CA LEU A 58 -0.51 -19.32 -10.18
C LEU A 58 -1.87 -19.99 -10.00
N ASN A 59 -1.95 -21.32 -9.96
CA ASN A 59 -3.20 -22.02 -9.66
C ASN A 59 -3.55 -22.01 -8.18
N GLN A 60 -2.57 -21.75 -7.32
CA GLN A 60 -2.71 -21.73 -5.87
C GLN A 60 -2.89 -20.31 -5.33
N VAL A 61 -3.46 -20.23 -4.12
CA VAL A 61 -3.53 -18.98 -3.36
C VAL A 61 -2.11 -18.64 -2.88
N GLN A 62 -1.72 -17.39 -3.04
CA GLN A 62 -0.42 -16.86 -2.62
C GLN A 62 -0.62 -15.60 -1.77
N ASN A 63 0.40 -15.26 -0.98
CA ASN A 63 0.47 -13.96 -0.30
C ASN A 63 1.26 -12.98 -1.16
N TRP A 64 0.58 -12.12 -1.91
CA TRP A 64 1.22 -11.18 -2.83
C TRP A 64 1.66 -9.92 -2.10
N VAL A 65 2.94 -9.54 -2.25
CA VAL A 65 3.42 -8.22 -1.83
C VAL A 65 3.03 -7.21 -2.91
N VAL A 66 2.28 -6.19 -2.53
CA VAL A 66 1.70 -5.21 -3.45
C VAL A 66 1.96 -3.77 -3.02
N TYR A 67 2.04 -2.87 -3.99
CA TYR A 67 1.82 -1.44 -3.76
C TYR A 67 0.39 -1.08 -4.17
N PRO A 68 -0.41 -0.42 -3.30
CA PRO A 68 -1.71 0.10 -3.69
C PRO A 68 -1.53 1.36 -4.52
N HIS A 69 -2.28 1.44 -5.62
CA HIS A 69 -2.31 2.64 -6.45
C HIS A 69 -3.73 2.86 -6.98
N ARG A 70 -4.04 4.08 -7.38
CA ARG A 70 -5.33 4.42 -8.00
C ARG A 70 -5.13 4.59 -9.49
N ILE A 71 -6.01 4.04 -10.31
CA ILE A 71 -6.02 4.29 -11.76
C ILE A 71 -6.50 5.74 -11.96
N PRO A 72 -5.74 6.65 -12.59
CA PRO A 72 -6.13 8.06 -12.69
C PRO A 72 -7.51 8.28 -13.34
N GLU A 73 -7.85 7.47 -14.33
CA GLU A 73 -9.07 7.61 -15.13
C GLU A 73 -10.33 7.14 -14.39
N THR A 74 -10.24 6.03 -13.65
CA THR A 74 -11.40 5.40 -12.99
C THR A 74 -11.42 5.62 -11.48
N ASN A 75 -10.32 6.13 -10.91
CA ASN A 75 -10.05 6.19 -9.48
C ASN A 75 -10.21 4.82 -8.78
N GLN A 76 -10.11 3.71 -9.50
CA GLN A 76 -10.20 2.37 -8.91
C GLN A 76 -8.89 1.98 -8.24
N LEU A 77 -8.99 1.28 -7.11
CA LEU A 77 -7.85 0.69 -6.43
C LEU A 77 -7.32 -0.48 -7.27
N HIS A 78 -6.03 -0.43 -7.60
CA HIS A 78 -5.33 -1.50 -8.28
C HIS A 78 -4.04 -1.83 -7.55
N PHE A 79 -3.50 -3.02 -7.80
CA PHE A 79 -2.30 -3.50 -7.12
C PHE A 79 -1.12 -3.64 -8.08
N GLN A 80 0.03 -3.10 -7.67
CA GLN A 80 1.31 -3.36 -8.33
C GLN A 80 2.04 -4.45 -7.57
N ILE A 81 2.07 -5.67 -8.12
CA ILE A 81 2.70 -6.83 -7.50
C ILE A 81 4.21 -6.68 -7.61
N THR A 82 4.87 -6.71 -6.44
CA THR A 82 6.33 -6.57 -6.32
C THR A 82 7.01 -7.82 -5.77
N GLY A 83 6.26 -8.82 -5.31
CA GLY A 83 6.83 -10.03 -4.74
C GLY A 83 5.77 -11.00 -4.23
N VAL A 84 6.24 -12.10 -3.65
CA VAL A 84 5.44 -13.04 -2.88
C VAL A 84 6.03 -13.07 -1.47
N TYR A 85 5.15 -13.02 -0.48
CA TYR A 85 5.49 -13.08 0.93
C TYR A 85 5.41 -14.53 1.41
N PHE A 86 6.48 -15.00 2.04
CA PHE A 86 6.53 -16.29 2.69
C PHE A 86 6.74 -16.04 4.19
N PRO A 87 5.75 -16.32 5.05
CA PRO A 87 5.95 -16.21 6.49
C PRO A 87 7.05 -17.19 6.90
N GLN A 88 8.08 -16.70 7.59
CA GLN A 88 9.19 -17.55 8.04
C GLN A 88 8.85 -18.24 9.36
N ASN A 89 8.00 -17.63 10.19
CA ASN A 89 7.56 -18.15 11.48
C ASN A 89 6.05 -18.05 11.67
N ILE A 90 5.50 -18.82 12.62
CA ILE A 90 4.07 -18.79 12.99
C ILE A 90 3.67 -17.42 13.58
N ASP A 91 4.58 -16.73 14.25
CA ASP A 91 4.33 -15.39 14.81
C ASP A 91 4.36 -14.28 13.74
N ASP A 92 4.81 -14.59 12.52
CA ASP A 92 4.82 -13.65 11.38
C ASP A 92 3.46 -13.61 10.64
N VAL A 93 2.42 -14.22 11.20
CA VAL A 93 1.08 -14.21 10.60
C VAL A 93 0.49 -12.81 10.70
N LEU A 94 0.59 -12.07 9.60
CA LEU A 94 -0.07 -10.78 9.43
C LEU A 94 -1.59 -10.97 9.29
N PRO A 95 -2.38 -9.94 9.65
CA PRO A 95 -3.80 -9.92 9.31
C PRO A 95 -4.00 -10.13 7.82
N LYS A 96 -5.13 -10.73 7.45
CA LYS A 96 -5.50 -10.89 6.04
C LYS A 96 -5.57 -9.53 5.35
N ASN A 97 -5.03 -9.47 4.13
CA ASN A 97 -5.03 -8.28 3.27
C ASN A 97 -4.47 -7.02 3.95
N TYR A 98 -3.41 -7.19 4.75
CA TYR A 98 -2.81 -6.14 5.55
C TYR A 98 -2.01 -5.13 4.72
N PHE A 99 -2.12 -3.86 5.09
CA PHE A 99 -1.34 -2.75 4.54
C PHE A 99 -0.63 -2.00 5.65
N SER A 100 0.66 -1.74 5.42
CA SER A 100 1.47 -0.84 6.22
C SER A 100 1.77 0.43 5.44
N ILE A 101 1.25 1.55 5.93
CA ILE A 101 1.27 2.83 5.22
C ILE A 101 1.91 3.88 6.13
N ARG A 102 2.96 4.55 5.65
CA ARG A 102 3.64 5.65 6.35
C ARG A 102 3.73 6.84 5.43
N GLY A 103 3.19 7.98 5.87
CA GLY A 103 3.20 9.19 5.06
C GLY A 103 2.59 10.40 5.74
N GLU A 104 2.55 11.49 4.98
CA GLU A 104 2.02 12.78 5.42
C GLU A 104 0.50 12.81 5.24
N VAL A 105 -0.26 13.07 6.31
CA VAL A 105 -1.69 13.33 6.18
C VAL A 105 -1.90 14.73 5.61
N ILE A 106 -2.46 14.79 4.40
CA ILE A 106 -2.69 16.06 3.68
C ILE A 106 -4.18 16.45 3.64
N TYR A 107 -5.07 15.53 4.02
CA TYR A 107 -6.50 15.77 4.13
C TYR A 107 -7.12 14.74 5.07
N TYR A 108 -8.12 15.15 5.84
CA TYR A 108 -9.03 14.22 6.50
C TYR A 108 -10.44 14.81 6.64
N SER A 109 -11.46 13.95 6.66
CA SER A 109 -12.86 14.31 6.90
C SER A 109 -13.48 13.35 7.89
N LYS A 110 -13.88 13.86 9.06
CA LYS A 110 -14.59 13.04 10.07
C LYS A 110 -15.96 12.59 9.61
N LYS A 111 -16.64 13.43 8.82
CA LYS A 111 -17.99 13.15 8.29
C LYS A 111 -17.95 12.03 7.25
N GLU A 112 -16.98 12.08 6.34
CA GLU A 112 -16.82 11.10 5.27
C GLU A 112 -15.95 9.91 5.67
N GLN A 113 -15.40 9.92 6.89
CA GLN A 113 -14.40 8.96 7.37
C GLN A 113 -13.25 8.80 6.36
N LYS A 114 -12.76 9.89 5.80
CA LYS A 114 -11.79 9.88 4.70
C LYS A 114 -10.46 10.45 5.15
N VAL A 115 -9.36 9.83 4.78
CA VAL A 115 -7.99 10.31 5.02
C VAL A 115 -7.19 10.20 3.73
N ILE A 116 -6.55 11.28 3.31
CA ILE A 116 -5.59 11.25 2.20
C ILE A 116 -4.18 11.36 2.73
N VAL A 117 -3.37 10.34 2.43
CA VAL A 117 -1.97 10.25 2.81
C VAL A 117 -1.11 10.46 1.57
N LYS A 118 -0.18 11.40 1.65
CA LYS A 118 0.84 11.63 0.63
C LYS A 118 2.04 10.72 0.90
N ILE A 119 2.41 9.94 -0.11
CA ILE A 119 3.53 9.01 -0.08
C ILE A 119 4.59 9.50 -1.06
N CYS A 120 5.77 9.86 -0.56
CA CYS A 120 6.90 10.24 -1.41
C CYS A 120 7.73 9.00 -1.77
N LYS A 121 8.18 8.89 -3.02
CA LYS A 121 9.24 7.95 -3.36
C LYS A 121 10.52 8.43 -2.67
N ASN A 122 11.23 7.52 -1.99
CA ASN A 122 12.51 7.85 -1.37
C ASN A 122 13.44 8.47 -2.42
N LYS A 123 14.03 9.62 -2.11
CA LYS A 123 14.90 10.37 -3.04
C LYS A 123 16.05 9.47 -3.49
N THR A 124 16.08 9.13 -4.78
CA THR A 124 17.36 8.98 -5.48
C THR A 124 18.04 10.35 -5.41
N LEU A 125 19.34 10.40 -5.11
CA LEU A 125 20.19 11.60 -4.90
C LEU A 125 20.19 12.66 -6.02
N SER A 126 19.29 12.59 -7.01
CA SER A 126 19.16 13.53 -8.10
C SER A 126 18.24 14.71 -7.76
N ASN A 127 18.63 15.91 -8.20
CA ASN A 127 17.95 17.21 -8.07
C ASN A 127 16.56 17.32 -8.76
N LYS A 128 15.86 16.20 -9.00
CA LYS A 128 14.52 16.16 -9.58
C LYS A 128 13.46 16.32 -8.49
N ARG A 129 12.30 16.90 -8.86
CA ARG A 129 11.11 16.99 -8.02
C ARG A 129 10.84 15.62 -7.37
N VAL A 130 10.59 15.61 -6.06
CA VAL A 130 10.24 14.38 -5.34
C VAL A 130 8.94 13.83 -5.91
N GLU A 131 9.01 12.69 -6.58
CA GLU A 131 7.81 11.99 -7.04
C GLU A 131 7.01 11.53 -5.82
N PHE A 132 5.73 11.86 -5.79
CA PHE A 132 4.80 11.43 -4.76
C PHE A 132 3.50 10.96 -5.39
N PHE A 133 2.75 10.16 -4.65
CA PHE A 133 1.37 9.85 -4.96
C PHE A 133 0.50 10.06 -3.72
N LYS A 134 -0.81 10.14 -3.93
CA LYS A 134 -1.80 10.26 -2.87
C LYS A 134 -2.52 8.94 -2.74
N LEU A 135 -2.68 8.46 -1.51
CA LEU A 135 -3.42 7.26 -1.19
C LEU A 135 -4.61 7.63 -0.32
N GLU A 136 -5.78 7.16 -0.72
CA GLU A 136 -7.03 7.35 0.01
C GLU A 136 -7.27 6.16 0.94
N LEU A 137 -7.48 6.46 2.21
CA LEU A 137 -7.84 5.53 3.27
C LEU A 137 -9.20 5.92 3.86
N GLU A 138 -9.93 4.94 4.37
CA GLU A 138 -11.18 5.14 5.10
C GLU A 138 -10.96 4.87 6.59
N GLY A 139 -11.44 5.77 7.45
CA GLY A 139 -11.29 5.70 8.89
C GLY A 139 -11.36 7.09 9.54
N LYS A 140 -11.34 7.10 10.87
CA LYS A 140 -11.30 8.33 11.68
C LYS A 140 -9.91 8.49 12.29
N ILE A 141 -9.41 9.71 12.30
CA ILE A 141 -8.16 10.12 12.96
C ILE A 141 -8.43 11.36 13.83
N PRO A 142 -7.52 11.72 14.75
CA PRO A 142 -7.70 12.87 15.64
C PRO A 142 -7.84 14.19 14.87
N ASP A 143 -8.40 15.21 15.52
CA ASP A 143 -8.31 16.57 14.97
C ASP A 143 -6.85 17.05 14.94
N ASN A 144 -6.57 18.03 14.08
CA ASN A 144 -5.23 18.59 13.88
C ASN A 144 -4.21 17.60 13.29
N SER A 145 -4.68 16.58 12.56
CA SER A 145 -3.82 15.60 11.88
C SER A 145 -3.17 16.12 10.59
N LEU A 146 -3.47 17.34 10.14
CA LEU A 146 -2.90 17.88 8.90
C LEU A 146 -1.40 18.13 9.05
N LYS A 147 -0.62 17.78 8.02
CA LYS A 147 0.85 17.90 7.97
C LYS A 147 1.58 17.05 9.01
N HIS A 148 0.89 16.14 9.69
CA HIS A 148 1.52 15.15 10.55
C HIS A 148 1.92 13.93 9.73
N PHE A 149 3.01 13.30 10.14
CA PHE A 149 3.47 12.04 9.58
C PHE A 149 2.86 10.90 10.40
N TYR A 150 2.14 9.99 9.75
CA TYR A 150 1.47 8.88 10.42
C TYR A 150 2.04 7.54 9.98
N SER A 151 1.95 6.55 10.86
CA SER A 151 2.06 5.13 10.53
C SER A 151 0.71 4.47 10.72
N PHE A 152 0.13 3.98 9.63
CA PHE A 152 -1.15 3.27 9.59
C PHE A 152 -0.93 1.77 9.38
N SER A 153 -1.75 1.00 10.09
CA SER A 153 -2.03 -0.40 9.85
C SER A 153 -3.46 -0.48 9.33
N ALA A 154 -3.64 -1.04 8.14
CA ALA A 154 -4.91 -1.04 7.42
C ALA A 154 -5.19 -2.39 6.75
N THR A 155 -6.43 -2.60 6.32
CA THR A 155 -6.85 -3.77 5.51
C THR A 155 -7.62 -3.32 4.28
N VAL A 156 -7.75 -4.17 3.25
CA VAL A 156 -8.66 -3.88 2.13
C VAL A 156 -10.03 -4.52 2.39
N GLU A 157 -11.10 -3.73 2.24
CA GLU A 157 -12.51 -4.14 2.35
C GLU A 157 -13.32 -3.37 1.29
N ASP A 158 -14.18 -4.05 0.53
CA ASP A 158 -15.04 -3.46 -0.51
C ASP A 158 -14.32 -2.48 -1.45
N THR A 159 -13.12 -2.85 -1.91
CA THR A 159 -12.23 -2.02 -2.78
C THR A 159 -11.62 -0.77 -2.12
N LYS A 160 -11.75 -0.62 -0.81
CA LYS A 160 -11.21 0.50 -0.03
C LYS A 160 -10.17 0.03 0.97
N ILE A 161 -9.24 0.90 1.32
CA ILE A 161 -8.23 0.62 2.36
C ILE A 161 -8.72 1.21 3.68
N ILE A 162 -9.09 0.34 4.63
CA ILE A 162 -9.68 0.70 5.91
C ILE A 162 -8.60 0.76 6.99
N ILE A 163 -8.50 1.89 7.68
CA ILE A 163 -7.60 2.08 8.82
C ILE A 163 -8.07 1.22 9.99
N LYS A 164 -7.18 0.38 10.51
CA LYS A 164 -7.42 -0.43 11.71
C LYS A 164 -6.70 0.16 12.93
N HIS A 165 -5.45 0.55 12.75
CA HIS A 165 -4.65 1.22 13.78
C HIS A 165 -3.79 2.32 13.16
N TYR A 166 -3.43 3.30 13.99
CA TYR A 166 -2.53 4.36 13.57
C TYR A 166 -1.65 4.84 14.73
N ILE A 167 -0.49 5.39 14.38
CA ILE A 167 0.43 6.07 15.28
C ILE A 167 0.76 7.41 14.64
N ASP A 168 0.49 8.51 15.36
CA ASP A 168 0.97 9.83 14.99
C ASP A 168 2.47 9.91 15.33
N LEU A 169 3.30 10.15 14.31
CA LEU A 169 4.75 10.26 14.44
C LEU A 169 5.20 11.73 14.50
N GLY A 170 4.25 12.67 14.52
CA GLY A 170 4.47 14.09 14.76
C GLY A 170 4.34 14.97 13.52
N LEU A 171 4.36 16.28 13.76
CA LEU A 171 4.27 17.32 12.74
C LEU A 171 5.52 17.30 11.83
N ILE A 172 5.30 17.34 10.53
CA ILE A 172 6.37 17.53 9.55
C ILE A 172 6.73 19.01 9.55
N ALA A 173 7.95 19.34 9.99
CA ALA A 173 8.48 20.68 9.86
C ALA A 173 8.51 21.05 8.36
N VAL A 174 7.65 21.98 7.98
CA VAL A 174 7.64 22.54 6.64
C VAL A 174 8.82 23.50 6.58
N ASN A 175 9.92 23.10 5.94
CA ASN A 175 10.92 24.08 5.51
C ASN A 175 10.23 24.94 4.44
N PHE A 176 9.79 26.14 4.84
CA PHE A 176 9.37 27.19 3.93
C PHE A 176 10.58 27.77 3.19
#